data_AF-A0A221K1F1-F1
#
_entry.id   AF-A0A221K1F1-F1
#
_cell.length_a   1.000
_cell.length_b   1.000
_cell.length_c   1.000
_cell.angle_alpha   90.00
_cell.angle_beta   90.00
_cell.angle_gamma   90.00
#
_symmetry.space_group_name_H-M   'P 1'
#
loop_
_entity.id
_entity.type
_entity.pdbx_description
1 polymer ?
#
loop_
_entity_poly.entity_id
_entity_poly.type
_entity_poly.pdbx_seq_one_letter_code
_entity_poly.pdbx_strand_id
1 'polypeptide(L)'
;MSRIVFHVPRSWLGPLGGGLMPFYTRLTEGLAALDVPFEVVDLDRDSVMAEVEADAAFHIINHGRFTHARILNAGVAYIYPFWNMDSTGIRAFSSIGGQPFKPAQIEAEAARAFFRKLRARLVGARTSRYTQPEEEADVPDGGTAVFFQSEVHRTVDETMWLDRWEMLQGVLDADRGPVMVKPHPRDNDPKTRARLKKMAGVTVTEGNIHDIIAASDRVVTINSAVGIEAYLHRKPVILCGQADFAHIADEARDRATLVDLLRVEPSRRAYDKYIWWYFAHQCLSTTEPDLATRFLDRVRATGFAI
;
A
#
# COMPACT_ATOMS: atom_id res chain seq x y z
N MET A 1 -2.19 -32.85 14.34
CA MET A 1 -2.95 -31.61 14.56
C MET A 1 -2.51 -30.62 13.51
N SER A 2 -3.46 -30.00 12.82
CA SER A 2 -3.24 -28.86 11.93
C SER A 2 -2.54 -27.75 12.71
N ARG A 3 -1.48 -27.19 12.15
CA ARG A 3 -0.69 -26.12 12.77
C ARG A 3 -0.43 -25.02 11.75
N ILE A 4 -0.11 -23.82 12.25
CA ILE A 4 0.21 -22.66 11.42
C ILE A 4 1.71 -22.35 11.52
N VAL A 5 2.39 -22.15 10.39
CA VAL A 5 3.81 -21.84 10.33
C VAL A 5 3.98 -20.42 9.80
N PHE A 6 4.51 -19.52 10.63
CA PHE A 6 4.83 -18.15 10.22
C PHE A 6 6.29 -18.06 9.78
N HIS A 7 6.51 -17.79 8.49
CA HIS A 7 7.81 -17.56 7.89
C HIS A 7 8.14 -16.08 7.93
N VAL A 8 9.08 -15.67 8.78
CA VAL A 8 9.45 -14.26 9.02
C VAL A 8 10.95 -14.02 8.82
N PRO A 9 11.41 -12.77 8.58
CA PRO A 9 12.82 -12.51 8.41
C PRO A 9 13.65 -12.93 9.63
N ARG A 10 14.79 -13.60 9.40
CA ARG A 10 15.75 -13.98 10.45
C ARG A 10 16.06 -12.87 11.46
N SER A 11 16.15 -11.63 10.98
CA SER A 11 16.45 -10.46 11.82
C SER A 11 15.41 -10.17 12.90
N TRP A 12 14.24 -10.80 12.85
CA TRP A 12 13.19 -10.71 13.88
C TRP A 12 13.30 -11.81 14.94
N LEU A 13 14.12 -12.84 14.70
CA LEU A 13 14.17 -14.05 15.51
C LEU A 13 15.40 -14.10 16.43
N GLY A 14 15.28 -14.87 17.51
CA GLY A 14 16.36 -15.14 18.45
C GLY A 14 16.67 -14.01 19.45
N PRO A 15 17.61 -14.24 20.38
CA PRO A 15 17.89 -13.30 21.49
C PRO A 15 18.44 -11.95 21.05
N LEU A 16 19.01 -11.87 19.86
CA LEU A 16 19.60 -10.66 19.27
C LEU A 16 18.72 -10.08 18.14
N GLY A 17 17.55 -10.67 17.88
CA GLY A 17 16.61 -10.19 16.87
C GLY A 17 15.87 -8.93 17.32
N GLY A 18 15.36 -8.15 16.36
CA GLY A 18 14.56 -6.95 16.62
C GLY A 18 13.15 -7.23 17.17
N GLY A 19 12.79 -8.50 17.34
CA GLY A 19 11.46 -8.95 17.74
C GLY A 19 10.46 -8.97 16.59
N LEU A 20 9.34 -9.66 16.81
CA LEU A 20 8.24 -9.69 15.87
C LEU A 20 7.57 -8.31 15.76
N MET A 21 7.16 -7.97 14.53
CA MET A 21 6.35 -6.77 14.32
C MET A 21 5.03 -6.88 15.10
N PRO A 22 4.45 -5.75 15.60
CA PRO A 22 3.25 -5.76 16.44
C PRO A 22 2.07 -6.56 15.89
N PHE A 23 1.95 -6.66 14.56
CA PHE A 23 0.95 -7.49 13.91
C PHE A 23 1.11 -8.98 14.20
N TYR A 24 2.31 -9.52 14.03
CA TYR A 24 2.58 -10.93 14.31
C TYR A 24 2.45 -11.21 15.80
N THR A 25 3.00 -10.36 16.67
CA THR A 25 2.87 -10.50 18.13
C THR A 25 1.41 -10.66 18.54
N ARG A 26 0.57 -9.69 18.17
CA ARG A 26 -0.84 -9.68 18.54
C ARG A 26 -1.63 -10.83 17.91
N LEU A 27 -1.28 -11.22 16.68
CA LEU A 27 -1.90 -12.37 16.02
C LEU A 27 -1.55 -13.67 16.75
N THR A 28 -0.28 -13.89 17.07
CA THR A 28 0.19 -15.09 17.78
C THR A 28 -0.35 -15.17 19.22
N GLU A 29 -0.50 -14.04 19.92
CA GLU A 29 -1.18 -13.98 21.23
C GLU A 29 -2.65 -14.42 21.11
N GLY A 30 -3.35 -13.94 20.08
CA GLY A 30 -4.73 -14.34 19.84
C GLY A 30 -4.89 -15.81 19.43
N LEU A 31 -3.93 -16.36 18.67
CA LEU A 31 -3.91 -17.79 18.33
C LEU A 31 -3.66 -18.66 19.57
N ALA A 32 -2.72 -18.26 20.43
CA ALA A 32 -2.46 -18.93 21.70
C ALA A 32 -3.70 -18.92 22.61
N ALA A 33 -4.42 -17.80 22.69
CA ALA A 33 -5.67 -17.69 23.45
C ALA A 33 -6.82 -18.54 22.90
N LEU A 34 -6.74 -18.98 21.64
CA LEU A 34 -7.70 -19.85 20.97
C LEU A 34 -7.21 -21.31 20.91
N ASP A 35 -6.12 -21.65 21.59
CA ASP A 35 -5.48 -22.97 21.58
C ASP A 35 -5.12 -23.48 20.16
N VAL A 36 -4.84 -22.57 19.23
CA VAL A 36 -4.42 -22.92 17.86
C VAL A 36 -2.90 -23.08 17.82
N PRO A 37 -2.36 -24.28 17.48
CA PRO A 37 -0.93 -24.49 17.43
C PRO A 37 -0.27 -23.67 16.30
N PHE A 38 0.82 -22.99 16.62
CA PHE A 38 1.64 -22.31 15.62
C PHE A 38 3.13 -22.40 15.93
N GLU A 39 3.95 -22.19 14.90
CA GLU A 39 5.38 -21.90 15.03
C GLU A 39 5.76 -20.64 14.25
N VAL A 40 6.90 -20.06 14.62
CA VAL A 40 7.50 -18.95 13.89
C VAL A 40 8.92 -19.35 13.52
N VAL A 41 9.21 -19.35 12.23
CA VAL A 41 10.47 -19.83 11.64
C VAL A 41 11.09 -18.77 10.74
N ASP A 42 12.38 -18.95 10.45
CA ASP A 42 13.10 -18.10 9.51
C ASP A 42 12.57 -18.33 8.09
N LEU A 43 12.36 -17.25 7.35
CA LEU A 43 11.99 -17.30 5.94
C LEU A 43 13.24 -17.48 5.08
N ASP A 44 13.45 -18.70 4.60
CA ASP A 44 14.32 -18.99 3.48
C ASP A 44 13.48 -19.06 2.18
N ARG A 45 13.69 -18.10 1.29
CA ARG A 45 12.91 -17.99 0.04
C ARG A 45 13.23 -19.09 -0.96
N ASP A 46 14.41 -19.71 -0.85
CA ASP A 46 14.86 -20.74 -1.79
C ASP A 46 14.29 -22.11 -1.41
N SER A 47 14.01 -22.36 -0.13
CA SER A 47 13.47 -23.64 0.37
C SER A 47 11.99 -23.62 0.75
N VAL A 48 11.37 -22.46 0.99
CA VAL A 48 10.02 -22.38 1.57
C VAL A 48 8.97 -23.22 0.85
N MET A 49 9.03 -23.32 -0.48
CA MET A 49 8.08 -24.16 -1.23
C MET A 49 8.32 -25.66 -1.02
N ALA A 50 9.58 -26.09 -0.93
CA ALA A 50 9.88 -27.48 -0.60
C ALA A 50 9.43 -27.84 0.83
N GLU A 51 9.54 -26.90 1.77
CA GLU A 51 9.04 -27.06 3.14
C GLU A 51 7.51 -27.19 3.18
N VAL A 52 6.79 -26.35 2.42
CA VAL A 52 5.32 -26.43 2.30
C VAL A 52 4.86 -27.78 1.75
N GLU A 53 5.60 -28.36 0.80
CA GLU A 53 5.28 -29.68 0.23
C GLU A 53 5.67 -30.84 1.17
N ALA A 54 6.62 -30.63 2.07
CA ALA A 54 7.12 -31.65 2.98
C ALA A 54 6.21 -31.89 4.21
N ASP A 55 5.26 -30.99 4.49
CA ASP A 55 4.34 -31.13 5.61
C ASP A 55 2.86 -30.85 5.28
N ALA A 56 2.01 -30.90 6.30
CA ALA A 56 0.57 -30.66 6.20
C ALA A 56 0.12 -29.37 6.91
N ALA A 57 1.05 -28.48 7.26
CA ALA A 57 0.75 -27.24 7.95
C ALA A 57 0.18 -26.17 7.00
N PHE A 58 -0.34 -25.10 7.59
CA PHE A 58 -0.72 -23.89 6.85
C PHE A 58 0.35 -22.82 7.03
N HIS A 59 0.83 -22.25 5.93
CA HIS A 59 2.02 -21.40 5.92
C HIS A 59 1.65 -19.95 5.66
N ILE A 60 2.18 -19.05 6.50
CA ILE A 60 2.07 -17.62 6.34
C ILE A 60 3.44 -17.07 5.97
N ILE A 61 3.56 -16.50 4.78
CA ILE A 61 4.86 -16.05 4.25
C ILE A 61 4.95 -14.52 4.31
N ASN A 62 5.85 -14.01 5.15
CA ASN A 62 6.08 -12.58 5.25
C ASN A 62 6.70 -12.02 3.96
N HIS A 63 6.06 -10.99 3.43
CA HIS A 63 6.46 -10.30 2.21
C HIS A 63 6.63 -11.28 1.03
N GLY A 64 5.76 -12.28 0.95
CA GLY A 64 5.74 -13.32 -0.08
C GLY A 64 4.98 -12.95 -1.35
N ARG A 65 5.19 -13.76 -2.38
CA ARG A 65 4.40 -13.83 -3.63
C ARG A 65 4.26 -15.30 -4.07
N PHE A 66 4.02 -16.17 -3.09
CA PHE A 66 3.93 -17.61 -3.29
C PHE A 66 2.46 -18.00 -3.42
N THR A 67 2.15 -18.93 -4.32
CA THR A 67 0.79 -19.41 -4.54
C THR A 67 0.74 -20.91 -4.27
N HIS A 68 -0.10 -21.29 -3.31
CA HIS A 68 -0.36 -22.69 -2.94
C HIS A 68 -1.62 -22.76 -2.08
N ALA A 69 -2.32 -23.90 -2.08
CA ALA A 69 -3.58 -24.08 -1.34
C ALA A 69 -3.45 -23.91 0.18
N ARG A 70 -2.23 -24.09 0.72
CA ARG A 70 -1.88 -23.94 2.14
C ARG A 70 -1.04 -22.70 2.44
N ILE A 71 -1.04 -21.68 1.58
CA ILE A 71 -0.25 -20.46 1.76
C ILE A 71 -1.14 -19.21 1.81
N LEU A 72 -0.82 -18.30 2.73
CA LEU A 72 -1.17 -16.87 2.60
C LEU A 72 0.09 -16.01 2.72
N ASN A 73 0.14 -14.94 1.94
CA ASN A 73 1.22 -13.96 1.92
C ASN A 73 0.82 -12.78 2.80
N ALA A 74 1.71 -12.40 3.73
CA ALA A 74 1.46 -11.34 4.68
C ALA A 74 2.34 -10.11 4.39
N GLY A 75 1.79 -8.90 4.49
CA GLY A 75 2.59 -7.69 4.36
C GLY A 75 1.81 -6.43 4.64
N VAL A 76 2.48 -5.36 5.04
CA VAL A 76 1.82 -4.07 5.32
C VAL A 76 1.09 -3.56 4.06
N ALA A 77 -0.22 -3.39 4.18
CA ALA A 77 -1.09 -2.84 3.14
C ALA A 77 -0.99 -1.31 3.16
N TYR A 78 0.11 -0.79 2.59
CA TYR A 78 0.41 0.65 2.44
C TYR A 78 0.63 1.43 3.75
N ILE A 79 -0.35 1.48 4.64
CA ILE A 79 -0.36 2.24 5.89
C ILE A 79 -0.59 1.34 7.11
N TYR A 80 0.09 1.64 8.22
CA TYR A 80 -0.16 0.92 9.47
C TYR A 80 -1.55 1.26 10.05
N PRO A 81 -2.20 0.33 10.76
CA PRO A 81 -1.72 -1.02 11.09
C PRO A 81 -2.33 -2.11 10.19
N PHE A 82 -2.62 -1.81 8.92
CA PHE A 82 -3.31 -2.73 8.01
C PHE A 82 -2.33 -3.64 7.28
N TRP A 83 -2.71 -4.90 7.11
CA TRP A 83 -1.92 -5.95 6.47
C TRP A 83 -2.73 -6.69 5.41
N ASN A 84 -2.11 -6.90 4.25
CA ASN A 84 -2.51 -7.94 3.31
C ASN A 84 -2.32 -9.30 3.99
N MET A 85 -3.26 -10.21 3.74
CA MET A 85 -3.21 -11.62 4.11
C MET A 85 -3.90 -12.40 2.99
N ASP A 86 -3.15 -12.78 1.97
CA ASP A 86 -3.67 -13.02 0.63
C ASP A 86 -2.98 -14.18 -0.09
N SER A 87 -3.75 -14.95 -0.86
CA SER A 87 -3.34 -16.23 -1.46
C SER A 87 -2.41 -16.10 -2.65
N THR A 88 -2.28 -14.92 -3.27
CA THR A 88 -1.43 -14.71 -4.46
C THR A 88 -0.24 -13.81 -4.18
N GLY A 89 -0.39 -12.85 -3.27
CA GLY A 89 0.71 -11.93 -2.95
C GLY A 89 0.27 -10.74 -2.13
N ILE A 90 1.06 -9.66 -2.18
CA ILE A 90 0.79 -8.44 -1.43
C ILE A 90 0.81 -7.22 -2.36
N ARG A 91 0.08 -6.15 -1.98
CA ARG A 91 0.00 -4.90 -2.76
C ARG A 91 -0.33 -5.18 -4.22
N ALA A 92 0.40 -4.64 -5.18
CA ALA A 92 0.18 -4.86 -6.62
C ALA A 92 -0.04 -6.33 -7.05
N PHE A 93 0.46 -7.31 -6.28
CA PHE A 93 0.35 -8.75 -6.55
C PHE A 93 -0.74 -9.47 -5.75
N SER A 94 -1.44 -8.76 -4.87
CA SER A 94 -2.57 -9.30 -4.12
C SER A 94 -3.77 -9.53 -5.02
N SER A 95 -4.54 -10.57 -4.70
CA SER A 95 -5.83 -10.87 -5.33
C SER A 95 -6.86 -9.73 -5.19
N ILE A 96 -6.66 -8.81 -4.23
CA ILE A 96 -7.53 -7.64 -3.99
C ILE A 96 -7.71 -6.81 -5.26
N GLY A 97 -6.67 -6.65 -6.10
CA GLY A 97 -6.76 -5.88 -7.33
C GLY A 97 -7.76 -6.44 -8.36
N GLY A 98 -8.10 -7.72 -8.26
CA GLY A 98 -9.12 -8.37 -9.09
C GLY A 98 -10.49 -8.46 -8.43
N GLN A 99 -10.64 -8.00 -7.19
CA GLN A 99 -11.92 -8.11 -6.48
C GLN A 99 -12.90 -7.02 -6.88
N PRO A 100 -14.20 -7.33 -7.03
CA PRO A 100 -15.17 -6.32 -7.43
C PRO A 100 -15.42 -5.32 -6.30
N PHE A 101 -15.10 -4.04 -6.53
CA PHE A 101 -15.56 -2.94 -5.68
C PHE A 101 -16.94 -2.43 -6.15
N LYS A 102 -17.98 -2.72 -5.36
CA LYS A 102 -19.37 -2.31 -5.64
C LYS A 102 -19.84 -1.26 -4.63
N PRO A 103 -19.61 0.05 -4.87
CA PRO A 103 -19.89 1.10 -3.89
C PRO A 103 -21.37 1.16 -3.47
N ALA A 104 -22.30 0.73 -4.31
CA ALA A 104 -23.73 0.67 -3.96
C ALA A 104 -24.03 -0.34 -2.82
N GLN A 105 -23.17 -1.35 -2.64
CA GLN A 105 -23.33 -2.40 -1.62
C GLN A 105 -22.56 -2.11 -0.32
N ILE A 106 -21.94 -0.93 -0.22
CA ILE A 106 -21.14 -0.52 0.93
C ILE A 106 -21.95 0.39 1.84
N GLU A 107 -22.11 -0.03 3.10
CA GLU A 107 -22.79 0.72 4.15
C GLU A 107 -22.17 2.11 4.37
N ALA A 108 -22.93 3.14 4.00
CA ALA A 108 -22.40 4.50 3.91
C ALA A 108 -22.01 5.09 5.27
N GLU A 109 -22.78 4.79 6.33
CA GLU A 109 -22.52 5.35 7.66
C GLU A 109 -21.26 4.76 8.29
N ALA A 110 -21.11 3.43 8.26
CA ALA A 110 -19.92 2.74 8.71
C ALA A 110 -18.68 3.20 7.94
N ALA A 111 -18.79 3.31 6.60
CA ALA A 111 -17.72 3.80 5.75
C ALA A 111 -17.27 5.22 6.13
N ARG A 112 -18.22 6.14 6.34
CA ARG A 112 -17.93 7.53 6.74
C ARG A 112 -17.27 7.59 8.11
N ALA A 113 -17.74 6.80 9.09
CA ALA A 113 -17.15 6.76 10.42
C ALA A 113 -15.70 6.27 10.38
N PHE A 114 -15.44 5.17 9.67
CA PHE A 114 -14.10 4.64 9.46
C PHE A 114 -13.19 5.66 8.75
N PHE A 115 -13.67 6.24 7.65
CA PHE A 115 -12.93 7.23 6.87
C PHE A 115 -12.55 8.46 7.71
N ARG A 116 -13.49 9.01 8.50
CA ARG A 116 -13.20 10.16 9.37
C ARG A 116 -12.11 9.84 10.39
N LYS A 117 -12.17 8.67 11.04
CA LYS A 117 -11.16 8.24 12.02
C LYS A 117 -9.79 8.08 11.37
N LEU A 118 -9.74 7.41 10.22
CA LEU A 118 -8.48 7.20 9.50
C LEU A 118 -7.89 8.51 8.98
N ARG A 119 -8.73 9.40 8.41
CA ARG A 119 -8.34 10.72 7.95
C ARG A 119 -7.84 11.60 9.11
N ALA A 120 -8.50 11.61 10.26
CA ALA A 120 -8.05 12.37 11.42
C ALA A 120 -6.65 11.93 11.88
N ARG A 121 -6.40 10.61 11.90
CA ARG A 121 -5.11 10.05 12.31
C ARG A 121 -3.97 10.38 11.35
N LEU A 122 -4.20 10.30 10.04
CA LEU A 122 -3.14 10.50 9.04
C LEU A 122 -3.09 11.96 8.58
N VAL A 123 -4.14 12.41 7.90
CA VAL A 123 -4.24 13.78 7.38
C VAL A 123 -4.27 14.81 8.51
N GLY A 124 -5.14 14.62 9.50
CA GLY A 124 -5.32 15.59 10.60
C GLY A 124 -4.08 15.74 11.48
N ALA A 125 -3.38 14.65 11.76
CA ALA A 125 -2.12 14.67 12.51
C ALA A 125 -0.88 14.88 11.63
N ARG A 126 -1.06 15.03 10.31
CA ARG A 126 0.02 15.18 9.31
C ARG A 126 1.07 14.06 9.39
N THR A 127 0.62 12.82 9.63
CA THR A 127 1.49 11.64 9.75
C THR A 127 1.26 10.64 8.63
N SER A 128 2.36 10.04 8.16
CA SER A 128 2.37 8.99 7.14
C SER A 128 3.24 7.82 7.59
N ARG A 129 3.44 6.83 6.72
CA ARG A 129 4.28 5.65 6.97
C ARG A 129 5.73 6.01 7.29
N TYR A 130 6.27 7.02 6.60
CA TYR A 130 7.62 7.53 6.84
C TYR A 130 7.54 8.87 7.56
N THR A 131 8.55 9.16 8.38
CA THR A 131 8.69 10.45 9.07
C THR A 131 8.48 11.61 8.10
N GLN A 132 7.65 12.56 8.48
CA GLN A 132 7.37 13.75 7.71
C GLN A 132 7.96 14.98 8.40
N PRO A 133 8.34 16.03 7.66
CA PRO A 133 8.63 17.33 8.25
C PRO A 133 7.43 17.86 9.04
N GLU A 134 7.73 18.52 10.17
CA GLU A 134 6.73 19.20 10.99
C GLU A 134 6.31 20.54 10.37
N GLU A 135 7.28 21.27 9.81
CA GLU A 135 7.07 22.54 9.12
C GLU A 135 6.08 22.38 7.96
N GLU A 136 5.23 23.40 7.80
CA GLU A 136 4.28 23.46 6.69
C GLU A 136 5.02 23.70 5.37
N ALA A 137 4.66 22.91 4.36
CA ALA A 137 5.29 23.02 3.06
C ALA A 137 4.81 24.29 2.34
N ASP A 138 5.74 25.17 1.99
CA ASP A 138 5.48 26.26 1.04
C ASP A 138 5.46 25.69 -0.39
N VAL A 139 4.27 25.42 -0.90
CA VAL A 139 4.04 24.85 -2.23
C VAL A 139 2.92 25.60 -2.95
N PRO A 140 2.97 25.70 -4.30
CA PRO A 140 1.89 26.34 -5.06
C PRO A 140 0.56 25.63 -4.90
N ASP A 141 -0.53 26.40 -4.88
CA ASP A 141 -1.89 25.86 -4.96
C ASP A 141 -2.24 25.41 -6.39
N GLY A 142 -3.04 24.34 -6.46
CA GLY A 142 -3.54 23.74 -7.68
C GLY A 142 -2.53 22.83 -8.40
N GLY A 143 -2.88 22.42 -9.61
CA GLY A 143 -2.02 21.62 -10.47
C GLY A 143 -1.84 20.18 -10.01
N THR A 144 -0.66 19.61 -10.24
CA THR A 144 -0.40 18.18 -10.07
C THR A 144 0.73 17.92 -9.08
N ALA A 145 0.44 17.08 -8.08
CA ALA A 145 1.47 16.53 -7.20
C ALA A 145 1.97 15.17 -7.72
N VAL A 146 3.29 15.04 -7.87
CA VAL A 146 3.97 13.85 -8.36
C VAL A 146 4.84 13.28 -7.24
N PHE A 147 4.59 12.03 -6.86
CA PHE A 147 5.36 11.34 -5.83
C PHE A 147 6.20 10.23 -6.44
N PHE A 148 7.52 10.39 -6.34
CA PHE A 148 8.47 9.38 -6.79
C PHE A 148 8.54 8.22 -5.80
N GLN A 149 9.03 7.09 -6.31
CA GLN A 149 9.28 5.87 -5.55
C GLN A 149 10.75 5.48 -5.68
N SER A 150 11.25 4.76 -4.67
CA SER A 150 12.58 4.16 -4.76
C SER A 150 12.51 2.88 -5.62
N GLU A 151 13.23 2.88 -6.74
CA GLU A 151 13.45 1.71 -7.63
C GLU A 151 14.41 0.68 -7.02
N VAL A 152 15.31 1.06 -6.11
CA VAL A 152 16.33 0.16 -5.53
C VAL A 152 15.75 -0.79 -4.47
N HIS A 153 14.68 -0.41 -3.80
CA HIS A 153 14.14 -1.14 -2.64
C HIS A 153 12.83 -1.88 -2.92
N ARG A 154 12.32 -1.77 -4.14
CA ARG A 154 11.04 -2.34 -4.54
C ARG A 154 11.22 -2.75 -5.99
N THR A 155 10.79 -3.95 -6.36
CA THR A 155 10.63 -4.38 -7.75
C THR A 155 9.53 -3.56 -8.44
N VAL A 156 9.70 -2.23 -8.48
CA VAL A 156 8.79 -1.28 -9.11
C VAL A 156 8.78 -1.55 -10.60
N ASP A 157 9.94 -1.89 -11.17
CA ASP A 157 10.13 -2.23 -12.58
C ASP A 157 9.16 -3.32 -13.06
N GLU A 158 8.81 -4.29 -12.20
CA GLU A 158 7.86 -5.36 -12.55
C GLU A 158 6.40 -4.90 -12.60
N THR A 159 6.12 -3.73 -12.04
CA THR A 159 4.74 -3.23 -11.84
C THR A 159 4.50 -1.88 -12.48
N MET A 160 5.51 -1.23 -13.05
CA MET A 160 5.37 0.07 -13.68
C MET A 160 5.01 -0.06 -15.16
N TRP A 161 4.19 0.86 -15.65
CA TRP A 161 3.97 1.05 -17.08
C TRP A 161 4.77 2.24 -17.61
N LEU A 162 4.95 3.26 -16.77
CA LEU A 162 5.82 4.40 -17.03
C LEU A 162 6.85 4.49 -15.92
N ASP A 163 8.11 4.73 -16.28
CA ASP A 163 9.12 5.08 -15.30
C ASP A 163 8.85 6.48 -14.70
N ARG A 164 9.60 6.85 -13.65
CA ARG A 164 9.41 8.14 -12.97
C ARG A 164 9.57 9.35 -13.89
N TRP A 165 10.41 9.24 -14.92
CA TRP A 165 10.75 10.32 -15.84
C TRP A 165 9.74 10.43 -16.96
N GLU A 166 9.27 9.31 -17.52
CA GLU A 166 8.17 9.28 -18.46
C GLU A 166 6.88 9.80 -17.83
N MET A 167 6.62 9.40 -16.58
CA MET A 167 5.51 9.91 -15.76
C MET A 167 5.63 11.43 -15.57
N LEU A 168 6.78 11.93 -15.11
CA LEU A 168 6.97 13.37 -14.91
C LEU A 168 6.88 14.16 -16.22
N GLN A 169 7.43 13.62 -17.32
CA GLN A 169 7.33 14.26 -18.63
C GLN A 169 5.88 14.32 -19.12
N GLY A 170 5.10 13.25 -18.94
CA GLY A 170 3.67 13.27 -19.28
C GLY A 170 2.88 14.29 -18.46
N VAL A 171 3.24 14.49 -17.19
CA VAL A 171 2.64 15.53 -16.35
C VAL A 171 2.95 16.93 -16.88
N LEU A 172 4.21 17.18 -17.26
CA LEU A 172 4.63 18.47 -17.83
C LEU A 172 3.98 18.73 -19.20
N ASP A 173 3.89 17.71 -20.06
CA ASP A 173 3.30 17.81 -21.40
C ASP A 173 1.78 18.10 -21.37
N ALA A 174 1.12 17.75 -20.26
CA ALA A 174 -0.30 18.07 -20.09
C ALA A 174 -0.52 19.59 -19.97
N ASP A 175 0.47 20.33 -19.44
CA ASP A 175 0.47 21.77 -19.22
C ASP A 175 -0.80 22.26 -18.49
N ARG A 176 -1.00 21.74 -17.27
CA ARG A 176 -2.22 21.94 -16.45
C ARG A 176 -1.94 22.62 -15.11
N GLY A 177 -1.02 23.59 -15.09
CA GLY A 177 -0.66 24.35 -13.90
C GLY A 177 0.59 23.83 -13.19
N PRO A 178 0.80 24.22 -11.91
CA PRO A 178 2.01 23.88 -11.18
C PRO A 178 2.24 22.36 -11.07
N VAL A 179 3.51 21.94 -11.19
CA VAL A 179 3.91 20.53 -10.98
C VAL A 179 4.81 20.45 -9.77
N MET A 180 4.29 19.89 -8.68
CA MET A 180 5.05 19.66 -7.45
C MET A 180 5.62 18.25 -7.47
N VAL A 181 6.93 18.10 -7.30
CA VAL A 181 7.57 16.78 -7.27
C VAL A 181 8.20 16.54 -5.91
N LYS A 182 7.81 15.45 -5.26
CA LYS A 182 8.48 14.98 -4.04
C LYS A 182 9.26 13.70 -4.32
N PRO A 183 10.60 13.75 -4.23
CA PRO A 183 11.46 12.57 -4.25
C PRO A 183 11.10 11.58 -3.14
N HIS A 184 11.42 10.29 -3.32
CA HIS A 184 11.22 9.31 -2.26
C HIS A 184 12.26 9.51 -1.15
N PRO A 185 11.89 9.48 0.16
CA PRO A 185 12.83 9.74 1.26
C PRO A 185 13.95 8.71 1.41
N ARG A 186 13.81 7.55 0.75
CA ARG A 186 14.85 6.51 0.67
C ARG A 186 15.57 6.46 -0.68
N ASP A 187 15.25 7.39 -1.58
CA ASP A 187 16.06 7.58 -2.78
C ASP A 187 17.23 8.50 -2.44
N ASN A 188 18.39 7.89 -2.29
CA ASN A 188 19.63 8.57 -1.93
C ASN A 188 20.48 8.89 -3.17
N ASP A 189 20.01 8.64 -4.40
CA ASP A 189 20.77 8.96 -5.61
C ASP A 189 20.84 10.49 -5.82
N PRO A 190 22.04 11.10 -5.72
CA PRO A 190 22.20 12.54 -5.95
C PRO A 190 21.82 12.94 -7.38
N LYS A 191 21.92 12.02 -8.35
CA LYS A 191 21.58 12.29 -9.75
C LYS A 191 20.09 12.57 -9.93
N THR A 192 19.21 11.88 -9.21
CA THR A 192 17.77 12.15 -9.23
C THR A 192 17.49 13.60 -8.85
N ARG A 193 18.07 14.04 -7.73
CA ARG A 193 17.91 15.41 -7.22
C ARG A 193 18.51 16.45 -8.17
N ALA A 194 19.69 16.17 -8.71
CA ALA A 194 20.36 17.05 -9.66
C ALA A 194 19.58 17.19 -10.98
N ARG A 195 18.96 16.11 -11.46
CA ARG A 195 18.10 16.14 -12.65
C ARG A 195 16.85 16.98 -12.41
N LEU A 196 16.13 16.73 -11.31
CA LEU A 196 14.93 17.49 -10.95
C LEU A 196 15.18 18.99 -10.82
N LYS A 197 16.28 19.40 -10.18
CA LYS A 197 16.66 20.82 -10.05
C LYS A 197 16.88 21.54 -11.39
N LYS A 198 17.20 20.80 -12.46
CA LYS A 198 17.44 21.37 -13.80
C LYS A 198 16.18 21.39 -14.67
N MET A 199 15.09 20.76 -14.23
CA MET A 199 13.85 20.71 -15.00
C MET A 199 13.05 21.99 -14.82
N ALA A 200 12.69 22.62 -15.93
CA ALA A 200 11.77 23.76 -15.94
C ALA A 200 10.33 23.29 -15.66
N GLY A 201 9.51 24.16 -15.05
CA GLY A 201 8.11 23.86 -14.75
C GLY A 201 7.89 22.91 -13.57
N VAL A 202 8.94 22.58 -12.81
CA VAL A 202 8.87 21.68 -11.65
C VAL A 202 9.22 22.42 -10.36
N THR A 203 8.34 22.33 -9.36
CA THR A 203 8.62 22.70 -7.97
C THR A 203 9.02 21.46 -7.20
N VAL A 204 10.31 21.29 -6.93
CA VAL A 204 10.82 20.19 -6.12
C VAL A 204 10.62 20.51 -4.64
N THR A 205 9.97 19.62 -3.89
CA THR A 205 9.68 19.83 -2.46
C THR A 205 9.95 18.58 -1.63
N GLU A 206 10.48 18.78 -0.41
CA GLU A 206 10.62 17.74 0.61
C GLU A 206 9.52 17.83 1.68
N GLY A 207 8.62 18.82 1.56
CA GLY A 207 7.59 19.15 2.54
C GLY A 207 6.62 18.02 2.83
N ASN A 208 5.84 18.13 3.91
CA ASN A 208 4.92 17.07 4.33
C ASN A 208 3.99 16.63 3.19
N ILE A 209 3.84 15.32 2.96
CA ILE A 209 3.00 14.84 1.85
C ILE A 209 1.56 15.33 1.95
N HIS A 210 1.03 15.53 3.16
CA HIS A 210 -0.36 15.95 3.32
C HIS A 210 -0.59 17.40 2.89
N ASP A 211 0.43 18.25 2.97
CA ASP A 211 0.36 19.65 2.52
C ASP A 211 0.37 19.70 1.00
N ILE A 212 1.31 18.97 0.40
CA ILE A 212 1.45 18.85 -1.05
C ILE A 212 0.16 18.30 -1.67
N ILE A 213 -0.43 17.25 -1.08
CA ILE A 213 -1.69 16.68 -1.57
C ILE A 213 -2.84 17.68 -1.39
N ALA A 214 -2.92 18.36 -0.25
CA ALA A 214 -4.00 19.32 0.02
C ALA A 214 -4.02 20.45 -1.01
N ALA A 215 -2.84 21.00 -1.33
CA ALA A 215 -2.64 22.06 -2.31
C ALA A 215 -2.93 21.61 -3.76
N SER A 216 -2.62 20.36 -4.12
CA SER A 216 -2.78 19.85 -5.50
C SER A 216 -4.24 19.60 -5.93
N ASP A 217 -4.54 19.69 -7.23
CA ASP A 217 -5.84 19.26 -7.78
C ASP A 217 -5.92 17.74 -7.94
N ARG A 218 -4.77 17.10 -8.21
CA ARG A 218 -4.65 15.67 -8.50
C ARG A 218 -3.26 15.14 -8.16
N VAL A 219 -3.20 13.84 -7.91
CA VAL A 219 -1.96 13.13 -7.56
C VAL A 219 -1.60 12.13 -8.66
N VAL A 220 -0.32 12.12 -9.06
CA VAL A 220 0.24 11.14 -9.99
C VAL A 220 1.39 10.39 -9.32
N THR A 221 1.36 9.07 -9.42
CA THR A 221 2.42 8.20 -8.90
C THR A 221 2.42 6.88 -9.67
N ILE A 222 3.49 6.10 -9.58
CA ILE A 222 3.51 4.76 -10.20
C ILE A 222 2.50 3.87 -9.46
N ASN A 223 2.78 3.55 -8.20
CA ASN A 223 1.91 2.76 -7.30
C ASN A 223 2.22 3.01 -5.82
N SER A 224 2.59 4.26 -5.47
CA SER A 224 2.99 4.64 -4.12
C SER A 224 1.82 4.58 -3.14
N ALA A 225 2.14 4.27 -1.88
CA ALA A 225 1.19 4.39 -0.76
C ALA A 225 0.58 5.80 -0.64
N VAL A 226 1.28 6.81 -1.15
CA VAL A 226 0.78 8.19 -1.18
C VAL A 226 -0.52 8.31 -1.99
N GLY A 227 -0.76 7.45 -2.99
CA GLY A 227 -2.03 7.39 -3.71
C GLY A 227 -3.22 7.05 -2.80
N ILE A 228 -3.05 6.12 -1.85
CA ILE A 228 -4.06 5.86 -0.82
C ILE A 228 -4.28 7.09 0.07
N GLU A 229 -3.20 7.78 0.45
CA GLU A 229 -3.30 8.96 1.31
C GLU A 229 -3.97 10.14 0.58
N ALA A 230 -3.84 10.21 -0.75
CA ALA A 230 -4.58 11.13 -1.59
C ALA A 230 -6.10 10.88 -1.57
N TYR A 231 -6.53 9.61 -1.51
CA TYR A 231 -7.95 9.29 -1.32
C TYR A 231 -8.50 9.78 0.02
N LEU A 232 -7.68 9.85 1.08
CA LEU A 232 -8.09 10.43 2.37
C LEU A 232 -8.28 11.96 2.28
N HIS A 233 -7.62 12.60 1.31
CA HIS A 233 -7.87 13.99 0.92
C HIS A 233 -8.99 14.15 -0.10
N ARG A 234 -9.59 13.04 -0.56
CA ARG A 234 -10.58 13.01 -1.66
C ARG A 234 -10.02 13.58 -2.97
N LYS A 235 -8.71 13.46 -3.18
CA LYS A 235 -8.02 13.86 -4.40
C LYS A 235 -7.98 12.69 -5.39
N PRO A 236 -8.25 12.94 -6.68
CA PRO A 236 -8.12 11.92 -7.71
C PRO A 236 -6.66 11.50 -7.87
N VAL A 237 -6.46 10.23 -8.21
CA VAL A 237 -5.14 9.63 -8.38
C VAL A 237 -5.05 9.04 -9.79
N ILE A 238 -3.96 9.35 -10.47
CA ILE A 238 -3.57 8.65 -11.70
C ILE A 238 -2.39 7.75 -11.36
N LEU A 239 -2.57 6.44 -11.60
CA LEU A 239 -1.55 5.42 -11.40
C LEU A 239 -0.82 5.15 -12.71
N CYS A 240 0.51 5.19 -12.65
CA CYS A 240 1.41 4.85 -13.75
C CYS A 240 2.01 3.44 -13.59
N GLY A 241 1.43 2.63 -12.71
CA GLY A 241 1.79 1.24 -12.46
C GLY A 241 0.66 0.51 -11.73
N GLN A 242 0.78 -0.82 -11.70
CA GLN A 242 -0.18 -1.71 -11.10
C GLN A 242 -0.26 -1.51 -9.58
N ALA A 243 -1.49 -1.50 -9.05
CA ALA A 243 -1.76 -1.51 -7.63
C ALA A 243 -3.05 -2.29 -7.33
N ASP A 244 -3.11 -3.00 -6.20
CA ASP A 244 -4.37 -3.60 -5.70
C ASP A 244 -5.37 -2.54 -5.21
N PHE A 245 -4.96 -1.26 -5.16
CA PHE A 245 -5.84 -0.14 -4.85
C PHE A 245 -6.34 0.67 -6.06
N ALA A 246 -6.19 0.18 -7.29
CA ALA A 246 -6.51 0.92 -8.52
C ALA A 246 -8.01 1.18 -8.78
N HIS A 247 -8.94 0.52 -8.07
CA HIS A 247 -10.39 0.54 -8.36
C HIS A 247 -11.05 1.92 -8.48
N ILE A 248 -10.49 2.95 -7.84
CA ILE A 248 -10.99 4.33 -7.90
C ILE A 248 -9.94 5.33 -8.41
N ALA A 249 -8.81 4.83 -8.92
CA ALA A 249 -7.83 5.60 -9.67
C ALA A 249 -8.18 5.61 -11.15
N ASP A 250 -7.58 6.55 -11.88
CA ASP A 250 -7.37 6.38 -13.31
C ASP A 250 -6.02 5.69 -13.53
N GLU A 251 -5.89 4.87 -14.57
CA GLU A 251 -4.64 4.18 -14.91
C GLU A 251 -4.07 4.74 -16.22
N ALA A 252 -2.83 5.20 -16.18
CA ALA A 252 -2.09 5.62 -17.37
C ALA A 252 -1.01 4.59 -17.70
N ARG A 253 -1.22 3.84 -18.79
CA ARG A 253 -0.29 2.79 -19.24
C ARG A 253 0.73 3.28 -20.26
N ASP A 254 0.54 4.49 -20.77
CA ASP A 254 1.47 5.19 -21.63
C ASP A 254 1.36 6.71 -21.41
N ARG A 255 2.32 7.46 -21.97
CA ARG A 255 2.41 8.91 -21.77
C ARG A 255 1.24 9.66 -22.41
N ALA A 256 0.72 9.18 -23.54
CA ALA A 256 -0.41 9.83 -24.22
C ALA A 256 -1.67 9.75 -23.35
N THR A 257 -1.96 8.57 -22.81
CA THR A 257 -3.06 8.34 -21.86
C THR A 257 -2.92 9.19 -20.61
N LEU A 258 -1.70 9.30 -20.06
CA LEU A 258 -1.43 10.18 -18.91
C LEU A 258 -1.80 11.64 -19.22
N VAL A 259 -1.35 12.15 -20.37
CA VAL A 259 -1.63 13.52 -20.83
C VAL A 259 -3.14 13.74 -20.99
N ASP A 260 -3.85 12.79 -21.60
CA ASP A 260 -5.29 12.88 -21.82
C ASP A 260 -6.07 12.88 -20.50
N LEU A 261 -5.73 11.98 -19.58
CA LEU A 261 -6.33 11.93 -18.23
C LEU A 261 -6.08 13.23 -17.44
N LEU A 262 -4.91 13.85 -17.61
CA LEU A 262 -4.57 15.11 -16.96
C LEU A 262 -5.38 16.31 -17.50
N ARG A 263 -5.83 16.24 -18.75
CA ARG A 263 -6.59 17.32 -19.41
C ARG A 263 -8.09 17.25 -19.16
N VAL A 264 -8.61 16.11 -18.73
CA VAL A 264 -10.03 15.95 -18.39
C VAL A 264 -10.31 16.30 -16.92
N GLU A 265 -11.56 16.71 -16.68
CA GLU A 265 -12.06 16.93 -15.34
C GLU A 265 -12.24 15.58 -14.62
N PRO A 266 -11.69 15.41 -13.40
CA PRO A 266 -11.79 14.16 -12.68
C PRO A 266 -13.24 13.80 -12.36
N SER A 267 -13.63 12.56 -12.60
CA SER A 267 -14.96 12.09 -12.24
C SER A 267 -15.06 11.81 -10.73
N ARG A 268 -16.28 11.91 -10.19
CA ARG A 268 -16.52 11.66 -8.75
C ARG A 268 -16.14 10.22 -8.37
N ARG A 269 -15.61 10.05 -7.15
CA ARG A 269 -15.19 8.75 -6.59
C ARG A 269 -15.84 8.51 -5.23
N ALA A 270 -16.09 7.24 -4.90
CA ALA A 270 -16.66 6.82 -3.62
C ALA A 270 -15.56 6.62 -2.55
N TYR A 271 -14.81 7.68 -2.21
CA TYR A 271 -13.59 7.59 -1.39
C TYR A 271 -13.79 6.93 -0.02
N ASP A 272 -14.81 7.31 0.73
CA ASP A 272 -15.07 6.76 2.06
C ASP A 272 -15.44 5.28 2.01
N LYS A 273 -16.36 4.93 1.11
CA LYS A 273 -16.75 3.54 0.83
C LYS A 273 -15.57 2.69 0.39
N TYR A 274 -14.71 3.23 -0.47
CA TYR A 274 -13.56 2.52 -0.98
C TYR A 274 -12.50 2.26 0.11
N ILE A 275 -12.15 3.30 0.86
CA ILE A 275 -11.17 3.20 1.96
C ILE A 275 -11.65 2.20 3.02
N TRP A 276 -12.95 2.20 3.35
CA TRP A 276 -13.51 1.23 4.28
C TRP A 276 -13.50 -0.19 3.68
N TRP A 277 -13.95 -0.38 2.44
CA TRP A 277 -13.91 -1.67 1.77
C TRP A 277 -12.48 -2.24 1.73
N TYR A 278 -11.51 -1.45 1.26
CA TYR A 278 -10.13 -1.89 1.12
C TYR A 278 -9.52 -2.25 2.48
N PHE A 279 -9.62 -1.37 3.48
CA PHE A 279 -8.93 -1.60 4.75
C PHE A 279 -9.68 -2.45 5.76
N ALA A 280 -11.00 -2.27 5.89
CA ALA A 280 -11.76 -3.01 6.88
C ALA A 280 -12.21 -4.37 6.37
N HIS A 281 -12.53 -4.51 5.07
CA HIS A 281 -12.99 -5.81 4.54
C HIS A 281 -11.83 -6.63 3.99
N GLN A 282 -10.93 -6.03 3.21
CA GLN A 282 -9.88 -6.79 2.50
C GLN A 282 -8.59 -7.01 3.30
N CYS A 283 -8.29 -6.15 4.27
CA CYS A 283 -7.09 -6.27 5.10
C CYS A 283 -7.41 -6.85 6.49
N LEU A 284 -6.34 -7.19 7.22
CA LEU A 284 -6.37 -7.44 8.67
C LEU A 284 -5.68 -6.29 9.42
N SER A 285 -6.10 -5.99 10.65
CA SER A 285 -5.55 -4.86 11.41
C SER A 285 -5.28 -5.16 12.87
N THR A 286 -4.19 -4.60 13.41
CA THR A 286 -3.90 -4.64 14.86
C THR A 286 -4.80 -3.74 15.70
N THR A 287 -5.85 -3.14 15.12
CA THR A 287 -6.89 -2.45 15.90
C THR A 287 -8.15 -3.29 16.08
N GLU A 288 -8.24 -4.44 15.41
CA GLU A 288 -9.44 -5.29 15.41
C GLU A 288 -9.41 -6.22 16.64
N PRO A 289 -10.39 -6.16 17.56
CA PRO A 289 -10.35 -7.00 18.76
C PRO A 289 -10.37 -8.51 18.44
N ASP A 290 -10.91 -8.88 17.29
CA ASP A 290 -11.10 -10.23 16.77
C ASP A 290 -10.08 -10.64 15.69
N LEU A 291 -8.89 -10.00 15.67
CA LEU A 291 -7.85 -10.23 14.65
C LEU A 291 -7.56 -11.72 14.39
N ALA A 292 -7.38 -12.52 15.45
CA ALA A 292 -7.06 -13.94 15.30
C ALA A 292 -8.22 -14.73 14.65
N THR A 293 -9.46 -14.49 15.07
CA THR A 293 -10.64 -15.13 14.46
C THR A 293 -10.76 -14.78 12.97
N ARG A 294 -10.61 -13.50 12.62
CA ARG A 294 -10.66 -13.04 11.22
C ARG A 294 -9.53 -13.64 10.38
N PHE A 295 -8.35 -13.80 10.95
CA PHE A 295 -7.25 -14.50 10.32
C PHE A 295 -7.58 -15.98 10.08
N LEU A 296 -8.13 -16.68 11.08
CA LEU A 296 -8.55 -18.08 10.93
C LEU A 296 -9.65 -18.23 9.88
N ASP A 297 -10.55 -17.26 9.75
CA ASP A 297 -11.57 -17.26 8.68
C ASP A 297 -10.94 -17.15 7.28
N ARG A 298 -9.86 -16.35 7.13
CA ARG A 298 -9.08 -16.30 5.88
C ARG A 298 -8.42 -17.65 5.58
N VAL A 299 -7.90 -18.34 6.59
CA VAL A 299 -7.33 -19.68 6.45
C VAL A 299 -8.42 -20.68 6.05
N ARG A 300 -9.57 -20.70 6.74
CA ARG A 300 -10.71 -21.59 6.43
C ARG A 300 -11.26 -21.36 5.02
N ALA A 301 -11.27 -20.11 4.55
CA ALA A 301 -11.70 -19.77 3.20
C ALA A 301 -10.84 -20.40 2.08
N THR A 302 -9.64 -20.88 2.40
CA THR A 302 -8.80 -21.66 1.47
C THR A 302 -9.24 -23.13 1.36
N GLY A 303 -10.15 -23.58 2.22
CA GLY A 303 -10.53 -24.99 2.38
C GLY A 303 -9.70 -25.75 3.41
N PHE A 304 -8.73 -25.10 4.07
CA PHE A 304 -7.92 -25.72 5.11
C PHE A 304 -8.69 -25.89 6.43
N ALA A 305 -8.66 -27.10 6.99
CA ALA A 305 -9.23 -27.40 8.30
C ALA A 305 -8.18 -27.16 9.39
N ILE A 306 -8.51 -26.27 10.34
CA ILE A 306 -7.67 -25.88 11.48
C ILE A 306 -8.01 -26.75 12.68
#